data_AF-V7DD28-F1
#
_entry.id   AF-V7DD28-F1
#
_cell.length_a   1.000
_cell.length_b   1.000
_cell.length_c   1.000
_cell.angle_alpha   90.00
_cell.angle_beta   90.00
_cell.angle_gamma   90.00
#
_symmetry.space_group_name_H-M   'P 1'
#
loop_
_entity.id
_entity.type
_entity.pdbx_description
1 polymer ?
#
loop_
_entity_poly.entity_id
_entity_poly.type
_entity_poly.pdbx_seq_one_letter_code
_entity_poly.pdbx_strand_id
1 'polypeptide(L)'
;MQQMLADFINDGELKKHLRRVAREYRRRRETLLACLRDAFGEQVTVREPEGGLALWVRFADGVDVDQLVGKALELDLVVRSGRQFSPFGHAENALRLGFASLDMDEIRLATQRLAQAAKAIATAVQRNPCGRSPSPLGCAVE
;
A
#
# COMPACT_ATOMS: atom_id res chain seq x y z
N MET A 1 -21.53 -13.48 27.69
CA MET A 1 -20.56 -12.71 26.87
C MET A 1 -20.95 -11.24 26.74
N GLN A 2 -22.20 -10.91 26.40
CA GLN A 2 -22.62 -9.50 26.24
C GLN A 2 -22.53 -8.67 27.54
N GLN A 3 -22.85 -9.26 28.69
CA GLN A 3 -22.75 -8.58 30.00
C GLN A 3 -21.32 -8.11 30.33
N MET A 4 -20.33 -8.98 30.15
CA MET A 4 -18.92 -8.65 30.39
C MET A 4 -18.42 -7.52 29.48
N LEU A 5 -18.86 -7.48 28.22
CA LEU A 5 -18.53 -6.38 27.31
C LEU A 5 -19.21 -5.08 27.76
N ALA A 6 -20.47 -5.14 28.21
CA ALA A 6 -21.17 -3.97 28.73
C ALA A 6 -20.46 -3.39 29.95
N ASP A 7 -20.04 -4.23 30.90
CA ASP A 7 -19.28 -3.83 32.08
C ASP A 7 -17.93 -3.21 31.67
N PHE A 8 -17.20 -3.84 30.73
CA PHE A 8 -15.94 -3.31 30.18
C PHE A 8 -16.08 -1.93 29.50
N ILE A 9 -17.24 -1.66 28.89
CA ILE A 9 -17.57 -0.35 28.32
C ILE A 9 -17.92 0.65 29.43
N ASN A 10 -18.80 0.26 30.35
CA ASN A 10 -19.32 1.12 31.42
C ASN A 10 -18.23 1.54 32.41
N ASP A 11 -17.29 0.64 32.70
CA ASP A 11 -16.13 0.89 33.58
C ASP A 11 -15.06 1.76 32.88
N GLY A 12 -15.25 2.08 31.60
CA GLY A 12 -14.37 2.95 30.82
C GLY A 12 -13.06 2.28 30.39
N GLU A 13 -12.90 0.97 30.62
CA GLU A 13 -11.72 0.19 30.24
C GLU A 13 -11.55 0.14 28.72
N LEU A 14 -12.65 0.01 27.96
CA LEU A 14 -12.59 0.15 26.49
C LEU A 14 -12.01 1.49 26.08
N LYS A 15 -12.42 2.59 26.71
CA LYS A 15 -11.94 3.94 26.39
C LYS A 15 -10.44 4.09 26.70
N LYS A 16 -9.95 3.49 27.79
CA LYS A 16 -8.51 3.44 28.13
C LYS A 16 -7.73 2.65 27.08
N HIS A 17 -8.23 1.47 26.71
CA HIS A 17 -7.63 0.61 25.69
C HIS A 17 -7.53 1.33 24.33
N LEU A 18 -8.62 1.94 23.87
CA LEU A 18 -8.67 2.66 22.59
C LEU A 18 -7.67 3.83 22.55
N ARG A 19 -7.50 4.58 23.66
CA ARG A 19 -6.48 5.65 23.72
C ARG A 19 -5.06 5.10 23.58
N ARG A 20 -4.76 3.95 24.17
CA ARG A 20 -3.45 3.29 24.05
C ARG A 20 -3.21 2.81 22.61
N VAL A 21 -4.16 2.09 22.05
CA VAL A 21 -4.06 1.53 20.69
C VAL A 21 -4.00 2.62 19.63
N ALA A 22 -4.78 3.70 19.77
CA ALA A 22 -4.74 4.82 18.84
C ALA A 22 -3.37 5.52 18.79
N ARG A 23 -2.68 5.66 19.93
CA ARG A 23 -1.30 6.20 19.97
C ARG A 23 -0.32 5.31 19.21
N GLU A 24 -0.44 3.99 19.41
CA GLU A 24 0.42 3.01 18.75
C GLU A 24 0.20 2.99 17.23
N TYR A 25 -1.05 2.97 16.78
CA TYR A 25 -1.37 3.03 15.35
C TYR A 25 -0.97 4.37 14.71
N ARG A 26 -1.08 5.49 15.45
CA ARG A 26 -0.54 6.77 14.98
C ARG A 26 0.97 6.69 14.74
N ARG A 27 1.72 6.13 15.69
CA ARG A 27 3.19 5.96 15.57
C ARG A 27 3.58 5.08 14.38
N ARG A 28 2.86 3.98 14.16
CA ARG A 28 3.07 3.09 13.00
C ARG A 28 2.77 3.79 11.69
N ARG A 29 1.64 4.51 11.61
CA ARG A 29 1.26 5.32 10.45
C ARG A 29 2.32 6.36 10.10
N GLU A 30 2.80 7.10 11.11
CA GLU A 30 3.85 8.11 10.94
C GLU A 30 5.18 7.47 10.49
N THR A 31 5.54 6.32 11.05
CA THR A 31 6.73 5.57 10.65
C THR A 31 6.64 5.14 9.18
N LEU A 32 5.51 4.58 8.76
CA LEU A 32 5.30 4.17 7.38
C LEU A 32 5.31 5.39 6.42
N LEU A 33 4.66 6.49 6.79
CA LEU A 33 4.69 7.74 6.01
C LEU A 33 6.12 8.26 5.83
N ALA A 34 6.91 8.29 6.90
CA ALA A 34 8.31 8.71 6.84
C ALA A 34 9.13 7.79 5.92
N CYS A 35 9.02 6.47 6.10
CA CYS A 35 9.74 5.51 5.26
C CYS A 35 9.36 5.62 3.78
N LEU A 36 8.07 5.86 3.47
CA LEU A 36 7.61 6.04 2.10
C LEU A 36 8.15 7.33 1.48
N ARG A 37 8.15 8.44 2.25
CA ARG A 37 8.72 9.72 1.80
C ARG A 37 10.22 9.59 1.54
N ASP A 38 10.96 8.93 2.42
CA ASP A 38 12.39 8.74 2.27
C ASP A 38 12.74 7.82 1.08
N ALA A 39 11.94 6.77 0.86
CA ALA A 39 12.21 5.79 -0.18
C ALA A 39 11.78 6.22 -1.59
N PHE A 40 10.68 6.96 -1.70
CA PHE A 40 10.04 7.25 -3.00
C PHE A 40 9.93 8.75 -3.30
N GLY A 41 10.02 9.62 -2.29
CA GLY A 41 9.91 11.06 -2.47
C GLY A 41 8.62 11.45 -3.21
N GLU A 42 8.78 12.25 -4.27
CA GLU A 42 7.66 12.74 -5.10
C GLU A 42 7.03 11.67 -6.01
N GLN A 43 7.63 10.48 -6.12
CA GLN A 43 7.07 9.38 -6.93
C GLN A 43 5.80 8.78 -6.32
N VAL A 44 5.51 9.08 -5.04
CA VAL A 44 4.30 8.63 -4.36
C VAL A 44 3.50 9.80 -3.81
N THR A 45 2.19 9.71 -3.97
CA THR A 45 1.24 10.59 -3.29
C THR A 45 0.46 9.74 -2.30
N VAL A 46 0.56 10.08 -1.02
CA VAL A 46 -0.20 9.43 0.04
C VAL A 46 -1.29 10.37 0.52
N ARG A 47 -2.55 9.92 0.45
CA ARG A 47 -3.63 10.64 1.11
C ARG A 47 -3.58 10.27 2.59
N GLU A 48 -3.10 11.18 3.42
CA GLU A 48 -3.04 10.96 4.87
C GLU A 48 -4.46 10.80 5.44
N PRO A 49 -4.81 9.63 6.01
CA PRO A 49 -6.14 9.44 6.54
C PRO A 49 -6.22 9.96 7.98
N GLU A 50 -7.36 10.52 8.37
CA GLU A 50 -7.63 10.97 9.75
C GLU A 50 -7.58 9.80 10.76
N GLY A 51 -7.79 8.58 10.28
CA GLY A 51 -7.69 7.34 11.04
C GLY A 51 -7.77 6.11 10.14
N GLY A 52 -7.60 4.93 10.73
CA GLY A 52 -7.64 3.66 10.01
C GLY A 52 -6.38 2.83 10.21
N LEU A 53 -6.30 1.73 9.45
CA LEU A 53 -5.30 0.67 9.62
C LEU A 53 -4.44 0.45 8.36
N ALA A 54 -4.64 1.27 7.33
CA ALA A 54 -3.94 1.20 6.06
C ALA A 54 -3.77 2.58 5.44
N LEU A 55 -2.73 2.73 4.61
CA LEU A 55 -2.50 3.89 3.77
C LEU A 55 -2.85 3.55 2.31
N TRP A 56 -3.43 4.52 1.62
CA TRP A 56 -3.62 4.47 0.18
C TRP A 56 -2.50 5.26 -0.49
N VAL A 57 -1.61 4.56 -1.17
CA VAL A 57 -0.37 5.12 -1.75
C VAL A 57 -0.49 5.07 -3.26
N ARG A 58 -0.69 6.22 -3.90
CA ARG A 58 -0.71 6.35 -5.36
C ARG A 58 0.71 6.55 -5.87
N PHE A 59 1.08 5.85 -6.93
CA PHE A 59 2.37 5.99 -7.59
C PHE A 59 2.23 6.84 -8.85
N ALA A 60 3.30 7.55 -9.21
CA ALA A 60 3.40 8.25 -10.48
C ALA A 60 3.31 7.27 -11.67
N ASP A 61 2.86 7.76 -12.83
CA ASP A 61 2.57 6.93 -14.02
C ASP A 61 3.77 6.11 -14.54
N GLY A 62 4.99 6.50 -14.18
CA GLY A 62 6.21 5.76 -14.54
C GLY A 62 6.43 4.45 -13.76
N VAL A 63 5.61 4.15 -12.75
CA VAL A 63 5.70 2.92 -11.95
C VAL A 63 4.47 2.07 -12.19
N ASP A 64 4.65 0.88 -12.75
CA ASP A 64 3.57 -0.12 -12.88
C ASP A 64 3.39 -0.86 -11.55
N VAL A 65 2.31 -0.55 -10.84
CA VAL A 65 1.99 -1.15 -9.53
C VAL A 65 1.72 -2.65 -9.61
N ASP A 66 1.15 -3.18 -10.70
CA ASP A 66 0.87 -4.61 -10.81
C ASP A 66 2.19 -5.40 -10.96
N GLN A 67 3.15 -4.87 -11.73
CA GLN A 67 4.52 -5.42 -11.77
C GLN A 67 5.24 -5.27 -10.42
N LEU A 68 5.05 -4.14 -9.74
CA LEU A 68 5.62 -3.90 -8.41
C LEU A 68 5.14 -4.94 -7.39
N VAL A 69 3.85 -5.28 -7.42
CA VAL A 69 3.27 -6.32 -6.54
C VAL A 69 3.93 -7.67 -6.80
N GLY A 70 4.13 -8.05 -8.07
CA GLY A 70 4.83 -9.27 -8.44
C GLY A 70 6.28 -9.30 -7.92
N LYS A 71 7.02 -8.21 -8.11
CA LYS A 71 8.40 -8.09 -7.60
C LYS A 71 8.50 -8.01 -6.08
N ALA A 72 7.53 -7.40 -5.41
CA ALA A 72 7.46 -7.41 -3.96
C ALA A 72 7.27 -8.83 -3.42
N LEU A 73 6.43 -9.64 -4.09
CA LEU A 73 6.20 -11.03 -3.69
C LEU A 73 7.49 -11.89 -3.78
N GLU A 74 8.31 -11.68 -4.80
CA GLU A 74 9.64 -12.33 -4.91
C GLU A 74 10.58 -11.97 -3.75
N LEU A 75 10.35 -10.83 -3.08
CA LEU A 75 11.09 -10.36 -1.91
C LEU A 75 10.38 -10.66 -0.58
N ASP A 76 9.44 -11.62 -0.58
CA ASP A 76 8.66 -12.02 0.60
C ASP A 76 7.88 -10.83 1.20
N LEU A 77 7.36 -9.95 0.34
CA LEU A 77 6.51 -8.83 0.71
C LEU A 77 5.16 -8.91 -0.01
N VAL A 78 4.11 -9.18 0.76
CA VAL A 78 2.74 -9.21 0.24
C VAL A 78 2.11 -7.83 0.34
N VAL A 79 1.84 -7.21 -0.82
CA VAL A 79 1.09 -5.96 -0.95
C VAL A 79 -0.15 -6.16 -1.83
N ARG A 80 -1.14 -5.27 -1.69
CA ARG A 80 -2.39 -5.34 -2.45
C ARG A 80 -2.51 -4.16 -3.41
N SER A 81 -2.67 -4.49 -4.69
CA SER A 81 -2.98 -3.53 -5.76
C SER A 81 -4.34 -2.88 -5.51
N GLY A 82 -4.43 -1.58 -5.77
CA GLY A 82 -5.66 -0.80 -5.66
C GLY A 82 -6.76 -1.32 -6.59
N ARG A 83 -6.37 -1.95 -7.70
CA ARG A 83 -7.26 -2.63 -8.64
C ARG A 83 -8.20 -3.64 -7.96
N GLN A 84 -7.74 -4.33 -6.91
CA GLN A 84 -8.54 -5.31 -6.17
C GLN A 84 -9.70 -4.68 -5.38
N PHE A 85 -9.67 -3.36 -5.19
CA PHE A 85 -10.69 -2.59 -4.48
C PHE A 85 -11.54 -1.72 -5.44
N SER A 86 -11.31 -1.82 -6.75
CA SER A 86 -12.09 -1.12 -7.77
C SER A 86 -13.31 -1.95 -8.15
N PRO A 87 -14.56 -1.44 -8.00
CA PRO A 87 -15.78 -2.18 -8.33
C PRO A 87 -15.84 -2.70 -9.76
N PHE A 88 -15.15 -2.02 -10.67
CA PHE A 88 -15.12 -2.34 -12.11
C PHE A 88 -13.74 -2.80 -12.58
N GLY A 89 -12.80 -3.05 -11.66
CA GLY A 89 -11.46 -3.51 -11.98
C GLY A 89 -10.59 -2.50 -12.74
N HIS A 90 -10.96 -1.21 -12.73
CA HIS A 90 -10.13 -0.14 -13.28
C HIS A 90 -8.77 -0.17 -12.60
N ALA A 91 -7.71 -0.09 -13.41
CA ALA A 91 -6.35 0.02 -12.91
C ALA A 91 -6.22 1.34 -12.15
N GLU A 92 -6.12 1.25 -10.83
CA GLU A 92 -5.66 2.36 -10.02
C GLU A 92 -4.19 2.10 -9.71
N ASN A 93 -3.32 3.02 -10.14
CA ASN A 93 -1.88 2.93 -9.92
C ASN A 93 -1.54 3.22 -8.44
N ALA A 94 -2.04 2.37 -7.55
CA ALA A 94 -1.99 2.57 -6.11
C ALA A 94 -1.85 1.26 -5.35
N LEU A 95 -1.23 1.32 -4.19
CA LEU A 95 -1.17 0.23 -3.22
C LEU A 95 -1.96 0.57 -1.97
N ARG A 96 -2.64 -0.44 -1.43
CA ARG A 96 -3.18 -0.40 -0.06
C ARG A 96 -2.20 -1.06 0.89
N LEU A 97 -1.52 -0.26 1.70
CA LEU A 97 -0.50 -0.73 2.64
C LEU A 97 -1.07 -0.78 4.07
N GLY A 98 -1.33 -1.98 4.58
CA GLY A 98 -1.74 -2.18 5.97
C GLY A 98 -0.57 -2.07 6.94
N PHE A 99 -0.75 -1.38 8.07
CA PHE A 99 0.30 -1.19 9.09
C PHE A 99 -0.12 -1.65 10.50
N ALA A 100 -1.38 -2.02 10.70
CA ALA A 100 -1.91 -2.30 12.03
C ALA A 100 -1.36 -3.56 12.69
N SER A 101 -0.91 -4.54 11.92
CA SER A 101 -0.33 -5.78 12.45
C SER A 101 1.19 -5.74 12.57
N LEU A 102 1.85 -4.68 12.07
CA LEU A 102 3.30 -4.60 12.00
C LEU A 102 3.86 -3.71 13.12
N ASP A 103 5.03 -4.03 13.64
CA ASP A 103 5.83 -3.10 14.42
C ASP A 103 6.63 -2.13 13.52
N MET A 104 7.39 -1.21 14.12
CA MET A 104 8.12 -0.19 13.36
C MET A 104 9.31 -0.75 12.58
N ASP A 105 9.96 -1.80 13.07
CA ASP A 105 11.11 -2.40 12.40
C ASP A 105 10.66 -3.24 11.21
N GLU A 106 9.54 -3.96 11.36
CA GLU A 106 8.84 -4.63 10.27
C GLU A 106 8.37 -3.63 9.20
N ILE A 107 7.84 -2.46 9.59
CA ILE A 107 7.45 -1.39 8.66
C ILE A 107 8.66 -0.89 7.86
N ARG A 108 9.81 -0.66 8.52
CA ARG A 108 11.05 -0.23 7.85
C ARG A 108 11.52 -1.29 6.86
N LEU A 109 11.57 -2.55 7.28
CA LEU A 109 12.00 -3.67 6.44
C LEU A 109 11.06 -3.84 5.24
N ALA A 110 9.74 -3.81 5.46
CA ALA A 110 8.75 -3.90 4.40
C ALA A 110 8.90 -2.76 3.39
N THR A 111 9.14 -1.53 3.86
CA THR A 111 9.33 -0.38 2.97
C THR A 111 10.65 -0.47 2.17
N GLN A 112 11.72 -1.00 2.79
CA GLN A 112 12.98 -1.29 2.10
C GLN A 112 12.80 -2.33 0.99
N ARG A 113 12.10 -3.44 1.27
CA ARG A 113 11.76 -4.47 0.28
C ARG A 113 10.92 -3.88 -0.86
N LEU A 114 9.95 -3.02 -0.54
CA LEU A 114 9.14 -2.34 -1.56
C LEU A 114 9.99 -1.43 -2.47
N ALA A 115 10.93 -0.68 -1.89
CA ALA A 115 11.84 0.18 -2.65
C ALA A 115 12.79 -0.64 -3.54
N GLN A 116 13.26 -1.80 -3.06
CA GLN A 116 14.07 -2.72 -3.86
C GLN A 116 13.28 -3.28 -5.04
N ALA A 117 12.02 -3.69 -4.84
CA ALA A 117 11.13 -4.13 -5.91
C ALA A 117 10.92 -3.03 -6.96
N ALA A 118 10.70 -1.79 -6.53
CA ALA A 118 10.52 -0.64 -7.43
C ALA A 118 11.78 -0.34 -8.28
N LYS A 119 12.98 -0.45 -7.70
CA LYS A 119 14.24 -0.30 -8.44
C LYS A 119 14.44 -1.42 -9.46
N ALA A 120 14.04 -2.65 -9.13
CA ALA A 120 14.14 -3.80 -10.01
C ALA A 120 13.26 -3.63 -11.27
N ILE A 121 12.02 -3.14 -11.12
CA ILE A 121 11.15 -2.87 -12.27
C ILE A 121 11.63 -1.69 -13.11
N ALA A 122 12.12 -0.61 -12.48
CA ALA A 122 12.66 0.55 -13.21
C ALA A 122 13.87 0.19 -14.10
N THR A 123 14.73 -0.70 -13.61
CA THR A 123 15.90 -1.20 -14.36
C THR A 123 15.49 -2.09 -15.54
N ALA A 124 14.41 -2.87 -15.39
CA ALA A 124 13.88 -3.73 -16.44
C ALA A 124 13.25 -2.92 -17.58
N VAL A 125 12.53 -1.83 -17.26
CA VAL A 125 11.91 -0.93 -18.26
C VAL A 125 12.97 -0.25 -19.14
N GLN A 126 14.11 0.15 -18.58
CA GLN A 126 15.20 0.78 -19.33
C GLN A 126 15.94 -0.18 -20.28
N ARG A 127 15.88 -1.49 -20.02
CA ARG A 127 16.49 -2.52 -20.91
C ARG A 127 15.66 -2.85 -22.14
N ASN A 128 14.41 -2.37 -22.22
CA ASN A 128 13.52 -2.65 -23.34
C ASN A 128 12.95 -1.36 -23.97
N PRO A 129 13.78 -0.51 -24.62
CA PRO A 129 13.32 0.75 -25.21
C PRO A 129 12.55 0.58 -26.53
N CYS A 130 12.21 -0.64 -26.98
CA CYS A 130 11.60 -0.81 -28.29
C CYS A 130 10.62 -2.00 -28.31
N GLY A 131 9.31 -1.72 -28.39
CA GLY A 131 8.32 -2.78 -28.55
C GLY A 131 6.85 -2.37 -28.53
N ARG A 132 6.41 -1.73 -29.62
CA ARG A 132 5.03 -1.70 -30.18
C ARG A 132 4.02 -0.70 -29.61
N SER A 133 3.79 0.35 -30.41
CA SER A 133 2.48 0.53 -31.05
C SER A 133 2.71 0.52 -32.58
N PRO A 134 1.71 0.18 -33.42
CA PRO A 134 0.55 1.05 -33.59
C PRO A 134 -0.81 0.28 -33.65
N SER A 135 -1.86 0.91 -33.12
CA SER A 135 -3.23 0.80 -33.65
C SER A 135 -3.28 1.49 -35.04
N PRO A 136 -4.21 1.24 -36.00
CA PRO A 136 -5.63 0.94 -35.77
C PRO A 136 -6.34 0.00 -36.80
N LEU A 137 -7.61 -0.34 -36.50
CA LEU A 137 -8.72 -0.71 -37.42
C LEU A 137 -8.69 -2.04 -38.24
N GLY A 138 -9.82 -2.77 -38.17
CA GLY A 138 -10.23 -3.90 -39.02
C GLY A 138 -11.02 -4.94 -38.19
N CYS A 139 -12.34 -4.91 -38.07
CA CYS A 139 -13.42 -5.27 -39.01
C CYS A 139 -13.53 -6.80 -39.29
N ALA A 140 -14.78 -7.30 -39.37
CA ALA A 140 -15.28 -8.68 -39.55
C ALA A 140 -15.43 -9.51 -38.24
N VAL A 141 -16.64 -9.77 -37.71
CA VAL A 141 -17.75 -10.63 -38.20
C VAL A 141 -17.37 -12.12 -38.19
N GLU A 142 -17.81 -12.85 -37.17
CA GLU A 142 -18.69 -14.05 -37.21
C GLU A 142 -19.10 -14.44 -35.78
#